data_AF-A0A1I6RJL2-F1
#
_entry.id   AF-A0A1I6RJL2-F1
#
_cell.length_a   1.000
_cell.length_b   1.000
_cell.length_c   1.000
_cell.angle_alpha   90.00
_cell.angle_beta   90.00
_cell.angle_gamma   90.00
#
_symmetry.space_group_name_H-M   'P 1'
#
loop_
_entity.id
_entity.type
_entity.pdbx_description
1 polymer ?
#
loop_
_entity_poly.entity_id
_entity_poly.type
_entity_poly.pdbx_seq_one_letter_code
_entity_poly.pdbx_strand_id
1 'polypeptide(L)'
;MTFITNHPYLSLTAFILILNFAIKKFTRSQHTPLAQLWLFCISILAQACSPFSGPVDKPVSDSYYYSKTKKDICYSPMGNWFELGNTKLNADVNSFSVIGRDFGKDKNHLYFKYHIIDNEVDTASFRVSDDDYLCFDKNNVYVAFSYSSIAFRDANQENKHLWKITDADPKTFTRIDHNWAKDNAHYFYNHKPVAVDYPTFTILNSNFVKDKDSVYALKSYQLSSITSADPASTIIINDRYIADKNAVYDFQEYQNQKITDSLSTIPYQSLKDLRILMDQYLIFDSKVVYDGVLIDKADAGTFEIIEHPYTKDKNHVFYYGTLMESADTNTFEVFENKIYAKDKDQIFAYGKPLKEADVTTFGPSENKHSLLYRDKNHTYRGDEILLEK
;
A
#
# COMPACT_ATOMS: atom_id res chain seq x y z
N MET A 1 8.86 -50.24 14.43
CA MET A 1 7.78 -49.37 14.96
C MET A 1 7.89 -49.15 16.48
N THR A 2 9.11 -49.09 17.03
CA THR A 2 9.36 -48.93 18.48
C THR A 2 10.51 -47.96 18.81
N PHE A 3 11.08 -47.29 17.80
CA PHE A 3 12.11 -46.26 17.99
C PHE A 3 11.57 -44.81 17.92
N ILE A 4 10.32 -44.62 17.48
CA ILE A 4 9.74 -43.29 17.22
C ILE A 4 9.00 -42.74 18.46
N THR A 5 8.66 -43.58 19.44
CA THR A 5 7.82 -43.18 20.58
C THR A 5 8.59 -42.60 21.77
N ASN A 6 9.92 -42.73 21.82
CA ASN A 6 10.69 -42.36 23.02
C ASN A 6 11.59 -41.11 22.87
N HIS A 7 11.71 -40.52 21.67
CA HIS A 7 12.56 -39.33 21.47
C HIS A 7 11.99 -38.34 20.42
N PRO A 8 11.07 -37.45 20.80
CA PRO A 8 10.45 -36.49 19.87
C PRO A 8 11.45 -35.47 19.27
N TYR A 9 12.56 -35.19 19.96
CA TYR A 9 13.57 -34.22 19.51
C TYR A 9 14.57 -34.78 18.49
N LEU A 10 14.82 -36.10 18.51
CA LEU A 10 15.71 -36.77 17.55
C LEU A 10 15.04 -36.95 16.18
N SER A 11 13.71 -37.07 16.13
CA SER A 11 12.97 -37.11 14.86
C SER A 11 12.85 -35.73 14.22
N LEU A 12 12.72 -34.67 15.03
CA LEU A 12 12.63 -33.29 14.55
C LEU A 12 13.95 -32.78 13.97
N THR A 13 15.08 -33.11 14.59
CA THR A 13 16.42 -32.72 14.10
C THR A 13 16.81 -33.45 12.81
N ALA A 14 16.51 -34.74 12.70
CA ALA A 14 16.68 -35.48 11.45
C ALA A 14 15.79 -34.91 10.33
N PHE A 15 14.56 -34.50 10.66
CA PHE A 15 13.63 -33.88 9.72
C PHE A 15 14.12 -32.50 9.25
N ILE A 16 14.61 -31.65 10.16
CA ILE A 16 15.18 -30.33 9.85
C ILE A 16 16.44 -30.45 8.98
N LEU A 17 17.28 -31.46 9.21
CA LEU A 17 18.48 -31.70 8.40
C LEU A 17 18.13 -32.15 6.97
N ILE A 18 17.11 -33.00 6.82
CA ILE A 18 16.59 -33.41 5.50
C ILE A 18 15.95 -32.21 4.79
N LEU A 19 15.19 -31.38 5.51
CA LEU A 19 14.56 -30.18 4.98
C LEU A 19 15.61 -29.15 4.52
N ASN A 20 16.64 -28.88 5.33
CA ASN A 20 17.73 -27.97 4.99
C ASN A 20 18.59 -28.48 3.82
N PHE A 21 18.83 -29.79 3.73
CA PHE A 21 19.55 -30.39 2.61
C PHE A 21 18.75 -30.29 1.29
N ALA A 22 17.42 -30.44 1.36
CA ALA A 22 16.53 -30.27 0.22
C ALA A 22 16.40 -28.80 -0.22
N ILE A 23 16.25 -27.86 0.72
CA ILE A 23 16.17 -26.41 0.45
C ILE A 23 17.44 -25.90 -0.25
N LYS A 24 18.63 -26.33 0.21
CA LYS A 24 19.93 -25.91 -0.37
C LYS A 24 20.13 -26.39 -1.82
N LYS A 25 19.48 -27.48 -2.21
CA LYS A 25 19.59 -28.04 -3.56
C LYS A 25 18.55 -27.46 -4.53
N PHE A 26 17.46 -26.87 -4.01
CA PHE A 26 16.29 -26.45 -4.80
C PHE A 26 16.19 -24.95 -5.10
N THR A 27 16.87 -24.09 -4.36
CA THR A 27 16.92 -22.63 -4.64
C THR A 27 17.57 -22.26 -5.99
N ARG A 28 17.94 -23.25 -6.82
CA ARG A 28 18.50 -23.06 -8.18
C ARG A 28 17.59 -23.45 -9.35
N SER A 29 16.40 -24.03 -9.16
CA SER A 29 15.48 -24.25 -10.30
C SER A 29 14.02 -24.30 -9.87
N GLN A 30 13.23 -23.30 -10.23
CA GLN A 30 11.82 -23.22 -9.85
C GLN A 30 10.88 -24.14 -10.66
N HIS A 31 11.36 -24.86 -11.70
CA HIS A 31 10.48 -25.63 -12.59
C HIS A 31 11.07 -26.96 -13.08
N THR A 32 11.50 -27.86 -12.20
CA THR A 32 11.84 -29.24 -12.60
C THR A 32 10.76 -30.25 -12.14
N PRO A 33 10.53 -31.35 -12.88
CA PRO A 33 9.56 -32.40 -12.49
C PRO A 33 9.83 -32.98 -11.09
N LEU A 34 11.10 -33.00 -10.68
CA LEU A 34 11.52 -33.38 -9.33
C LEU A 34 11.03 -32.39 -8.26
N ALA A 35 10.99 -31.09 -8.55
CA ALA A 35 10.44 -30.06 -7.65
C ALA A 35 8.95 -30.29 -7.41
N GLN A 36 8.23 -30.52 -8.50
CA GLN A 36 6.79 -30.77 -8.47
C GLN A 36 6.48 -32.07 -7.73
N LEU A 37 7.25 -33.14 -7.98
CA LEU A 37 7.11 -34.40 -7.24
C LEU A 37 7.42 -34.22 -5.74
N TRP A 38 8.41 -33.40 -5.38
CA TRP A 38 8.73 -33.10 -3.98
C TRP A 38 7.63 -32.26 -3.29
N LEU A 39 7.15 -31.20 -3.93
CA LEU A 39 6.02 -30.40 -3.44
C LEU A 39 4.76 -31.27 -3.31
N PHE A 40 4.53 -32.19 -4.24
CA PHE A 40 3.46 -33.17 -4.18
C PHE A 40 3.62 -34.10 -2.97
N CYS A 41 4.81 -34.66 -2.72
CA CYS A 41 5.09 -35.47 -1.54
C CYS A 41 4.94 -34.69 -0.22
N ILE A 42 5.41 -33.44 -0.15
CA ILE A 42 5.18 -32.56 1.02
C ILE A 42 3.69 -32.36 1.22
N SER A 43 2.92 -32.10 0.16
CA SER A 43 1.48 -31.88 0.26
C SER A 43 0.73 -33.11 0.79
N ILE A 44 1.13 -34.32 0.39
CA ILE A 44 0.56 -35.57 0.90
C ILE A 44 0.90 -35.78 2.37
N LEU A 45 2.17 -35.55 2.75
CA LEU A 45 2.60 -35.68 4.14
C LEU A 45 1.92 -34.65 5.04
N ALA A 46 1.77 -33.41 4.58
CA ALA A 46 1.04 -32.36 5.28
C ALA A 46 -0.44 -32.73 5.46
N GLN A 47 -1.09 -33.34 4.47
CA GLN A 47 -2.47 -33.83 4.61
C GLN A 47 -2.57 -35.01 5.58
N ALA A 48 -1.65 -35.98 5.51
CA ALA A 48 -1.64 -37.14 6.41
C ALA A 48 -1.38 -36.77 7.88
N CYS A 49 -0.54 -35.76 8.10
CA CYS A 49 -0.21 -35.22 9.40
C CYS A 49 -1.14 -34.08 9.85
N SER A 50 -2.16 -33.73 9.06
CA SER A 50 -3.08 -32.66 9.44
C SER A 50 -3.71 -32.96 10.82
N PRO A 51 -3.74 -31.96 11.72
CA PRO A 51 -4.43 -32.08 13.01
C PRO A 51 -5.95 -32.05 12.86
N PHE A 52 -6.47 -31.86 11.64
CA PHE A 52 -7.88 -31.65 11.36
C PHE A 52 -8.53 -32.85 10.69
N SER A 53 -9.82 -33.02 10.95
CA SER A 53 -10.68 -33.97 10.21
C SER A 53 -11.42 -33.33 9.05
N GLY A 54 -11.40 -31.99 8.96
CA GLY A 54 -12.00 -31.21 7.88
C GLY A 54 -12.47 -29.83 8.38
N PRO A 55 -12.77 -28.91 7.46
CA PRO A 55 -13.35 -27.61 7.80
C PRO A 55 -14.76 -27.77 8.39
N VAL A 56 -15.16 -26.84 9.25
CA VAL A 56 -16.52 -26.81 9.83
C VAL A 56 -17.55 -26.44 8.77
N ASP A 57 -17.30 -25.35 8.03
CA ASP A 57 -18.15 -24.86 6.94
C ASP A 57 -17.26 -24.23 5.87
N LYS A 58 -16.85 -25.02 4.88
CA LYS A 58 -15.85 -24.62 3.88
C LYS A 58 -16.28 -23.45 2.98
N PRO A 59 -17.55 -23.37 2.51
CA PRO A 59 -18.02 -22.21 1.75
C PRO A 59 -17.90 -20.88 2.50
N VAL A 60 -18.05 -20.87 3.83
CA VAL A 60 -18.06 -19.64 4.63
C VAL A 60 -16.67 -19.33 5.21
N SER A 61 -15.93 -20.35 5.65
CA SER A 61 -14.61 -20.18 6.27
C SER A 61 -13.61 -21.22 5.81
N ASP A 62 -12.43 -20.73 5.47
CA ASP A 62 -11.22 -21.51 5.27
C ASP A 62 -10.37 -21.64 6.55
N SER A 63 -10.91 -21.26 7.71
CA SER A 63 -10.13 -21.09 8.93
C SER A 63 -10.66 -21.83 10.17
N TYR A 64 -11.92 -22.30 10.18
CA TYR A 64 -12.46 -23.15 11.25
C TYR A 64 -12.47 -24.63 10.87
N TYR A 65 -11.88 -25.47 11.71
CA TYR A 65 -11.72 -26.90 11.49
C TYR A 65 -12.16 -27.74 12.69
N TYR A 66 -12.70 -28.91 12.42
CA TYR A 66 -12.81 -29.95 13.45
C TYR A 66 -11.44 -30.55 13.74
N SER A 67 -11.13 -30.79 15.01
CA SER A 67 -9.97 -31.59 15.39
C SER A 67 -10.05 -33.00 14.77
N LYS A 68 -8.93 -33.72 14.72
CA LYS A 68 -8.88 -35.08 14.13
C LYS A 68 -9.87 -36.06 14.77
N THR A 69 -10.19 -35.86 16.06
CA THR A 69 -11.17 -36.65 16.81
C THR A 69 -12.60 -36.10 16.72
N LYS A 70 -12.80 -34.95 16.07
CA LYS A 70 -14.06 -34.18 16.01
C LYS A 70 -14.61 -33.76 17.38
N LYS A 71 -13.77 -33.76 18.43
CA LYS A 71 -14.17 -33.36 19.78
C LYS A 71 -13.93 -31.89 20.08
N ASP A 72 -13.25 -31.18 19.18
CA ASP A 72 -12.92 -29.77 19.36
C ASP A 72 -13.08 -29.02 18.04
N ILE A 73 -13.33 -27.72 18.16
CA ILE A 73 -13.15 -26.77 17.07
C ILE A 73 -11.76 -26.15 17.22
N CYS A 74 -11.04 -26.03 16.12
CA CYS A 74 -9.76 -25.35 16.03
C CYS A 74 -9.85 -24.22 14.99
N TYR A 75 -9.24 -23.09 15.30
CA TYR A 75 -9.00 -22.03 14.33
C TYR A 75 -7.58 -22.15 13.78
N SER A 76 -7.43 -22.10 12.47
CA SER A 76 -6.17 -22.16 11.74
C SER A 76 -6.27 -21.22 10.54
N PRO A 77 -5.57 -20.08 10.53
CA PRO A 77 -5.71 -19.10 9.46
C PRO A 77 -5.47 -19.74 8.08
N MET A 78 -6.47 -19.67 7.19
CA MET A 78 -6.44 -20.24 5.83
C MET A 78 -6.12 -21.75 5.79
N GLY A 79 -6.33 -22.46 6.90
CA GLY A 79 -5.92 -23.85 7.07
C GLY A 79 -4.40 -24.06 7.14
N ASN A 80 -3.59 -23.00 7.19
CA ASN A 80 -2.13 -23.06 7.24
C ASN A 80 -1.61 -23.34 8.66
N TRP A 81 -2.00 -24.49 9.20
CA TRP A 81 -1.61 -24.92 10.54
C TRP A 81 -0.11 -25.17 10.69
N PHE A 82 0.60 -25.41 9.58
CA PHE A 82 2.02 -25.73 9.57
C PHE A 82 2.89 -24.48 9.81
N GLU A 83 2.57 -23.36 9.16
CA GLU A 83 3.35 -22.12 9.28
C GLU A 83 2.74 -21.13 10.27
N LEU A 84 1.41 -21.01 10.29
CA LEU A 84 0.68 -20.04 11.12
C LEU A 84 0.12 -20.65 12.41
N GLY A 85 0.25 -21.97 12.57
CA GLY A 85 -0.24 -22.69 13.73
C GLY A 85 -1.76 -22.85 13.74
N ASN A 86 -2.25 -23.46 14.81
CA ASN A 86 -3.68 -23.59 15.07
C ASN A 86 -3.97 -23.50 16.57
N THR A 87 -5.14 -23.01 16.90
CA THR A 87 -5.57 -22.79 18.28
C THR A 87 -6.90 -23.47 18.51
N LYS A 88 -6.97 -24.33 19.52
CA LYS A 88 -8.22 -24.94 19.97
C LYS A 88 -9.13 -23.88 20.59
N LEU A 89 -10.39 -23.88 20.21
CA LEU A 89 -11.44 -23.07 20.82
C LEU A 89 -12.03 -23.80 22.04
N ASN A 90 -12.47 -23.02 23.03
CA ASN A 90 -13.36 -23.51 24.09
C ASN A 90 -14.82 -23.44 23.60
N ALA A 91 -15.14 -24.18 22.54
CA ALA A 91 -16.45 -24.15 21.87
C ALA A 91 -17.26 -25.42 22.11
N ASP A 92 -18.58 -25.27 22.19
CA ASP A 92 -19.54 -26.36 22.12
C ASP A 92 -19.65 -26.85 20.67
N VAL A 93 -18.90 -27.91 20.36
CA VAL A 93 -18.78 -28.46 19.00
C VAL A 93 -20.12 -28.75 18.33
N ASN A 94 -21.12 -29.19 19.09
CA ASN A 94 -22.43 -29.59 18.54
C ASN A 94 -23.29 -28.40 18.10
N SER A 95 -23.12 -27.23 18.71
CA SER A 95 -23.87 -26.01 18.37
C SER A 95 -23.03 -24.98 17.62
N PHE A 96 -21.74 -25.27 17.39
CA PHE A 96 -20.85 -24.35 16.69
C PHE A 96 -21.25 -24.18 15.23
N SER A 97 -21.32 -22.92 14.79
CA SER A 97 -21.64 -22.50 13.44
C SER A 97 -20.70 -21.38 13.01
N VAL A 98 -20.26 -21.44 11.75
CA VAL A 98 -19.48 -20.37 11.13
C VAL A 98 -20.45 -19.31 10.62
N ILE A 99 -20.19 -18.04 10.92
CA ILE A 99 -21.03 -16.91 10.52
C ILE A 99 -20.28 -15.86 9.69
N GLY A 100 -18.99 -16.06 9.47
CA GLY A 100 -18.11 -15.29 8.61
C GLY A 100 -16.74 -15.97 8.57
N ARG A 101 -15.85 -15.56 7.67
CA ARG A 101 -14.56 -16.24 7.49
C ARG A 101 -13.77 -16.42 8.78
N ASP A 102 -13.68 -15.36 9.58
CA ASP A 102 -12.99 -15.33 10.88
C ASP A 102 -13.97 -15.25 12.07
N PHE A 103 -15.26 -15.53 11.86
CA PHE A 103 -16.29 -15.43 12.89
C PHE A 103 -17.08 -16.74 13.04
N GLY A 104 -17.21 -17.20 14.28
CA GLY A 104 -18.02 -18.36 14.63
C GLY A 104 -18.83 -18.11 15.88
N LYS A 105 -19.87 -18.91 16.10
CA LYS A 105 -20.68 -18.86 17.32
C LYS A 105 -21.13 -20.25 17.71
N ASP A 106 -21.32 -20.45 19.00
CA ASP A 106 -22.05 -21.60 19.52
C ASP A 106 -23.18 -21.14 20.45
N LYS A 107 -23.80 -22.06 21.18
CA LYS A 107 -24.89 -21.73 22.11
C LYS A 107 -24.47 -20.87 23.31
N ASN A 108 -23.18 -20.79 23.61
CA ASN A 108 -22.61 -20.11 24.78
C ASN A 108 -21.89 -18.80 24.39
N HIS A 109 -21.16 -18.81 23.28
CA HIS A 109 -20.15 -17.80 22.98
C HIS A 109 -20.12 -17.40 21.50
N LEU A 110 -19.71 -16.16 21.27
CA LEU A 110 -19.32 -15.62 19.97
C LEU A 110 -17.78 -15.53 19.89
N TYR A 111 -17.24 -15.90 18.72
CA TYR A 111 -15.81 -15.98 18.48
C TYR A 111 -15.39 -15.09 17.32
N PHE A 112 -14.32 -14.33 17.52
CA PHE A 112 -13.49 -13.79 16.44
C PHE A 112 -12.16 -14.54 16.45
N LYS A 113 -11.87 -15.27 15.37
CA LYS A 113 -10.78 -16.23 15.30
C LYS A 113 -10.93 -17.26 16.44
N TYR A 114 -10.00 -17.29 17.38
CA TYR A 114 -10.06 -18.14 18.57
C TYR A 114 -10.42 -17.38 19.86
N HIS A 115 -10.70 -16.08 19.77
CA HIS A 115 -11.02 -15.23 20.92
C HIS A 115 -12.53 -15.15 21.15
N ILE A 116 -12.96 -15.25 22.41
CA ILE A 116 -14.35 -15.00 22.80
C ILE A 116 -14.57 -13.49 22.89
N ILE A 117 -15.62 -12.98 22.23
CA ILE A 117 -15.90 -11.54 22.10
C ILE A 117 -17.24 -11.12 22.74
N ASP A 118 -17.80 -11.96 23.62
CA ASP A 118 -19.12 -11.72 24.26
C ASP A 118 -19.23 -10.39 25.00
N ASN A 119 -18.12 -9.88 25.54
CA ASN A 119 -18.09 -8.61 26.29
C ASN A 119 -17.86 -7.38 25.39
N GLU A 120 -17.70 -7.57 24.07
CA GLU A 120 -17.44 -6.49 23.11
C GLU A 120 -18.71 -6.08 22.34
N VAL A 121 -19.71 -6.97 22.26
CA VAL A 121 -20.88 -6.84 21.37
C VAL A 121 -22.16 -7.40 22.00
N ASP A 122 -23.32 -7.02 21.47
CA ASP A 122 -24.58 -7.73 21.76
C ASP A 122 -24.64 -9.04 20.95
N THR A 123 -24.33 -10.17 21.62
CA THR A 123 -24.23 -11.49 20.98
C THR A 123 -25.53 -11.99 20.34
N ALA A 124 -26.68 -11.60 20.90
CA ALA A 124 -27.99 -12.04 20.43
C ALA A 124 -28.35 -11.46 19.05
N SER A 125 -27.88 -10.24 18.75
CA SER A 125 -28.14 -9.55 17.49
C SER A 125 -26.93 -9.47 16.56
N PHE A 126 -25.78 -10.03 16.98
CA PHE A 126 -24.54 -9.96 16.22
C PHE A 126 -24.65 -10.64 14.86
N ARG A 127 -24.16 -9.95 13.83
CA ARG A 127 -24.06 -10.45 12.45
C ARG A 127 -22.83 -9.89 11.77
N VAL A 128 -22.32 -10.62 10.80
CA VAL A 128 -21.20 -10.23 9.93
C VAL A 128 -21.78 -9.82 8.57
N SER A 129 -21.18 -8.84 7.88
CA SER A 129 -21.54 -8.53 6.49
C SER A 129 -21.05 -9.61 5.53
N ASP A 130 -21.66 -9.68 4.35
CA ASP A 130 -21.34 -10.69 3.32
C ASP A 130 -19.88 -10.64 2.83
N ASP A 131 -19.18 -9.52 3.03
CA ASP A 131 -17.78 -9.32 2.68
C ASP A 131 -16.80 -9.54 3.85
N ASP A 132 -17.30 -10.04 4.99
CA ASP A 132 -16.56 -10.32 6.23
C ASP A 132 -15.83 -9.11 6.85
N TYR A 133 -16.06 -7.90 6.33
CA TYR A 133 -15.32 -6.72 6.75
C TYR A 133 -16.01 -5.96 7.89
N LEU A 134 -17.33 -5.79 7.79
CA LEU A 134 -18.13 -5.11 8.80
C LEU A 134 -18.84 -6.13 9.70
N CYS A 135 -18.97 -5.77 10.96
CA CYS A 135 -19.81 -6.49 11.90
C CYS A 135 -20.84 -5.54 12.50
N PHE A 136 -22.00 -6.07 12.86
CA PHE A 136 -23.11 -5.29 13.38
C PHE A 136 -23.71 -6.00 14.58
N ASP A 137 -24.15 -5.21 15.54
CA ASP A 137 -25.19 -5.64 16.47
C ASP A 137 -26.38 -4.67 16.37
N LYS A 138 -27.40 -4.83 17.22
CA LYS A 138 -28.60 -3.99 17.20
C LYS A 138 -28.33 -2.49 17.43
N ASN A 139 -27.19 -2.15 18.03
CA ASN A 139 -26.84 -0.81 18.48
C ASN A 139 -25.60 -0.22 17.79
N ASN A 140 -24.70 -1.05 17.25
CA ASN A 140 -23.36 -0.64 16.86
C ASN A 140 -22.88 -1.27 15.55
N VAL A 141 -21.97 -0.57 14.90
CA VAL A 141 -21.15 -1.06 13.78
C VAL A 141 -19.72 -1.26 14.26
N TYR A 142 -19.08 -2.31 13.76
CA TYR A 142 -17.72 -2.68 14.11
C TYR A 142 -16.88 -3.05 12.89
N VAL A 143 -15.57 -2.94 13.05
CA VAL A 143 -14.58 -3.62 12.20
C VAL A 143 -13.63 -4.42 13.06
N ALA A 144 -13.08 -5.51 12.53
CA ALA A 144 -12.02 -6.22 13.24
C ALA A 144 -10.79 -5.32 13.35
N PHE A 145 -10.36 -5.00 14.57
CA PHE A 145 -9.27 -4.06 14.81
C PHE A 145 -7.95 -4.55 14.17
N SER A 146 -7.75 -5.87 14.12
CA SER A 146 -6.60 -6.48 13.46
C SER A 146 -6.56 -6.29 11.94
N TYR A 147 -7.66 -5.90 11.30
CA TYR A 147 -7.72 -5.61 9.86
C TYR A 147 -7.43 -4.14 9.53
N SER A 148 -7.49 -3.25 10.52
CA SER A 148 -7.16 -1.84 10.33
C SER A 148 -5.68 -1.62 9.98
N SER A 149 -5.38 -0.50 9.30
CA SER A 149 -4.02 -0.14 8.92
C SER A 149 -3.09 -0.07 10.15
N ILE A 150 -1.79 -0.33 9.94
CA ILE A 150 -0.78 -0.29 11.02
C ILE A 150 -0.82 1.07 11.73
N ALA A 151 -0.80 2.17 10.97
CA ALA A 151 -0.82 3.50 11.56
C ALA A 151 -2.13 3.82 12.29
N PHE A 152 -3.28 3.31 11.84
CA PHE A 152 -4.53 3.42 12.60
C PHE A 152 -4.45 2.68 13.93
N ARG A 153 -3.91 1.45 13.94
CA ARG A 153 -3.77 0.68 15.18
C ARG A 153 -2.80 1.34 16.16
N ASP A 154 -1.66 1.80 15.68
CA ASP A 154 -0.64 2.48 16.48
C ASP A 154 -1.18 3.77 17.12
N ALA A 155 -2.04 4.51 16.39
CA ALA A 155 -2.64 5.74 16.87
C ALA A 155 -3.76 5.53 17.92
N ASN A 156 -4.39 4.36 17.99
CA ASN A 156 -5.56 4.13 18.84
C ASN A 156 -5.37 3.09 19.96
N GLN A 157 -4.33 2.25 19.92
CA GLN A 157 -3.95 1.28 20.97
C GLN A 157 -5.15 0.56 21.64
N GLU A 158 -6.03 -0.02 20.83
CA GLU A 158 -7.21 -0.75 21.31
C GLU A 158 -6.82 -2.17 21.77
N ASN A 159 -7.35 -2.58 22.92
CA ASN A 159 -7.13 -3.91 23.51
C ASN A 159 -8.24 -4.91 23.15
N LYS A 160 -9.34 -4.41 22.59
CA LYS A 160 -10.44 -5.23 22.06
C LYS A 160 -10.11 -5.79 20.68
N HIS A 161 -10.82 -6.85 20.32
CA HIS A 161 -10.68 -7.49 19.02
C HIS A 161 -11.45 -6.72 17.93
N LEU A 162 -12.56 -6.11 18.31
CA LEU A 162 -13.40 -5.30 17.44
C LEU A 162 -13.30 -3.82 17.80
N TRP A 163 -13.09 -3.00 16.76
CA TRP A 163 -13.18 -1.55 16.84
C TRP A 163 -14.64 -1.13 16.64
N LYS A 164 -15.24 -0.52 17.66
CA LYS A 164 -16.56 0.10 17.55
C LYS A 164 -16.46 1.41 16.78
N ILE A 165 -17.21 1.53 15.69
CA ILE A 165 -17.36 2.81 14.98
C ILE A 165 -18.33 3.68 15.79
N THR A 166 -17.78 4.63 16.53
CA THR A 166 -18.57 5.56 17.35
C THR A 166 -19.55 6.36 16.49
N ASP A 167 -20.76 6.59 17.00
CA ASP A 167 -21.86 7.34 16.36
C ASP A 167 -22.46 6.73 15.07
N ALA A 168 -22.01 5.54 14.65
CA ALA A 168 -22.57 4.83 13.52
C ALA A 168 -23.95 4.23 13.81
N ASP A 169 -24.93 4.50 12.94
CA ASP A 169 -26.22 3.81 12.95
C ASP A 169 -26.16 2.46 12.20
N PRO A 170 -26.24 1.31 12.89
CA PRO A 170 -26.12 0.00 12.27
C PRO A 170 -27.23 -0.35 11.26
N LYS A 171 -28.32 0.41 11.23
CA LYS A 171 -29.42 0.20 10.28
C LYS A 171 -29.17 0.86 8.93
N THR A 172 -28.41 1.95 8.92
CA THR A 172 -28.24 2.81 7.73
C THR A 172 -26.78 2.95 7.29
N PHE A 173 -25.84 2.41 8.07
CA PHE A 173 -24.42 2.41 7.75
C PHE A 173 -24.10 1.63 6.48
N THR A 174 -23.38 2.27 5.58
CA THR A 174 -22.95 1.75 4.29
C THR A 174 -21.50 2.16 4.00
N ARG A 175 -20.70 1.23 3.47
CA ARG A 175 -19.34 1.53 3.05
C ARG A 175 -19.35 2.13 1.65
N ILE A 176 -18.57 3.19 1.45
CA ILE A 176 -18.38 3.86 0.15
C ILE A 176 -17.17 3.26 -0.55
N ASP A 177 -16.03 3.24 0.13
CA ASP A 177 -14.78 2.65 -0.35
C ASP A 177 -13.92 2.12 0.83
N HIS A 178 -12.62 1.93 0.63
CA HIS A 178 -11.72 1.45 1.69
C HIS A 178 -11.63 2.39 2.90
N ASN A 179 -11.72 3.70 2.66
CA ASN A 179 -11.50 4.75 3.66
C ASN A 179 -12.83 5.38 4.12
N TRP A 180 -13.84 5.43 3.24
CA TRP A 180 -15.08 6.15 3.47
C TRP A 180 -16.28 5.24 3.72
N ALA A 181 -17.12 5.67 4.65
CA ALA A 181 -18.44 5.11 4.89
C ALA A 181 -19.41 6.24 5.28
N LYS A 182 -20.70 5.95 5.29
CA LYS A 182 -21.73 6.88 5.77
C LYS A 182 -22.91 6.14 6.38
N ASP A 183 -23.64 6.84 7.23
CA ASP A 183 -25.01 6.49 7.59
C ASP A 183 -25.95 7.65 7.22
N ASN A 184 -27.17 7.71 7.80
CA ASN A 184 -28.12 8.79 7.49
C ASN A 184 -27.80 10.15 8.15
N ALA A 185 -26.81 10.23 9.04
CA ALA A 185 -26.47 11.43 9.81
C ALA A 185 -24.99 11.82 9.71
N HIS A 186 -24.10 10.86 9.43
CA HIS A 186 -22.66 11.06 9.49
C HIS A 186 -21.95 10.47 8.27
N TYR A 187 -20.83 11.10 7.92
CA TYR A 187 -19.78 10.48 7.15
C TYR A 187 -18.70 9.98 8.09
N PHE A 188 -18.00 8.92 7.67
CA PHE A 188 -16.92 8.30 8.42
C PHE A 188 -15.69 8.20 7.54
N TYR A 189 -14.57 8.69 8.05
CA TYR A 189 -13.26 8.54 7.45
C TYR A 189 -12.42 7.62 8.34
N ASN A 190 -11.99 6.49 7.80
CA ASN A 190 -11.20 5.48 8.52
C ASN A 190 -11.81 5.10 9.87
N HIS A 191 -13.08 4.70 9.85
CA HIS A 191 -13.83 4.23 11.03
C HIS A 191 -14.06 5.28 12.13
N LYS A 192 -13.89 6.56 11.82
CA LYS A 192 -14.19 7.67 12.73
C LYS A 192 -15.20 8.64 12.08
N PRO A 193 -16.20 9.12 12.82
CA PRO A 193 -17.12 10.12 12.30
C PRO A 193 -16.37 11.42 12.01
N VAL A 194 -16.78 12.13 10.96
CA VAL A 194 -16.22 13.43 10.60
C VAL A 194 -17.26 14.54 10.82
N ALA A 195 -16.81 15.66 11.38
CA ALA A 195 -17.65 16.82 11.63
C ALA A 195 -17.71 17.70 10.36
N VAL A 196 -18.75 17.48 9.56
CA VAL A 196 -18.99 18.15 8.27
C VAL A 196 -20.49 18.42 8.10
N ASP A 197 -20.83 19.36 7.22
CA ASP A 197 -22.23 19.55 6.82
C ASP A 197 -22.69 18.37 5.94
N TYR A 198 -23.43 17.43 6.53
CA TYR A 198 -23.84 16.19 5.88
C TYR A 198 -24.54 16.39 4.52
N PRO A 199 -25.50 17.32 4.35
CA PRO A 199 -26.21 17.48 3.08
C PRO A 199 -25.32 17.97 1.92
N THR A 200 -24.24 18.69 2.21
CA THR A 200 -23.37 19.30 1.19
C THR A 200 -21.99 18.64 1.08
N PHE A 201 -21.69 17.69 1.97
CA PHE A 201 -20.43 16.98 1.98
C PHE A 201 -20.17 16.23 0.67
N THR A 202 -18.97 16.40 0.12
CA THR A 202 -18.54 15.81 -1.14
C THR A 202 -17.08 15.34 -1.01
N ILE A 203 -16.84 14.09 -1.37
CA ILE A 203 -15.48 13.56 -1.54
C ILE A 203 -14.98 14.03 -2.91
N LEU A 204 -13.89 14.81 -2.95
CA LEU A 204 -13.40 15.41 -4.20
C LEU A 204 -12.41 14.48 -4.90
N ASN A 205 -11.42 13.98 -4.17
CA ASN A 205 -10.43 13.01 -4.65
C ASN A 205 -9.75 12.31 -3.46
N SER A 206 -8.68 11.55 -3.73
CA SER A 206 -7.89 10.84 -2.70
C SER A 206 -7.30 11.74 -1.61
N ASN A 207 -7.14 13.05 -1.85
CA ASN A 207 -6.47 13.98 -0.93
C ASN A 207 -7.41 15.03 -0.33
N PHE A 208 -8.57 15.28 -0.93
CA PHE A 208 -9.42 16.40 -0.57
C PHE A 208 -10.91 16.03 -0.50
N VAL A 209 -11.59 16.69 0.42
CA VAL A 209 -13.06 16.67 0.56
C VAL A 209 -13.56 18.09 0.84
N LYS A 210 -14.86 18.33 0.67
CA LYS A 210 -15.44 19.63 1.03
C LYS A 210 -16.86 19.48 1.55
N ASP A 211 -17.33 20.51 2.21
CA ASP A 211 -18.75 20.81 2.38
C ASP A 211 -19.02 22.26 1.95
N LYS A 212 -20.18 22.81 2.30
CA LYS A 212 -20.54 24.21 1.98
C LYS A 212 -19.66 25.25 2.68
N ASP A 213 -19.07 24.92 3.82
CA ASP A 213 -18.36 25.86 4.69
C ASP A 213 -16.84 25.77 4.52
N SER A 214 -16.30 24.59 4.21
CA SER A 214 -14.86 24.34 4.17
C SER A 214 -14.42 23.34 3.10
N VAL A 215 -13.16 23.49 2.66
CA VAL A 215 -12.40 22.45 1.96
C VAL A 215 -11.41 21.85 2.96
N TYR A 216 -11.23 20.54 2.92
CA TYR A 216 -10.36 19.81 3.83
C TYR A 216 -9.35 18.97 3.07
N ALA A 217 -8.10 18.99 3.51
CA ALA A 217 -7.10 18.00 3.18
C ALA A 217 -7.27 16.76 4.08
N LEU A 218 -7.04 15.58 3.53
CA LEU A 218 -7.05 14.32 4.26
C LEU A 218 -5.65 14.04 4.81
N LYS A 219 -5.49 14.15 6.12
CA LYS A 219 -4.21 14.05 6.83
C LYS A 219 -4.32 13.07 7.98
N SER A 220 -3.46 12.04 8.01
CA SER A 220 -3.33 11.11 9.15
C SER A 220 -4.68 10.58 9.64
N TYR A 221 -5.53 10.14 8.71
CA TYR A 221 -6.88 9.62 9.01
C TYR A 221 -7.85 10.67 9.58
N GLN A 222 -7.59 11.96 9.37
CA GLN A 222 -8.42 13.09 9.81
C GLN A 222 -8.59 14.12 8.70
N LEU A 223 -9.55 15.04 8.89
CA LEU A 223 -9.78 16.17 8.00
C LEU A 223 -9.09 17.41 8.56
N SER A 224 -8.28 18.06 7.73
CA SER A 224 -7.61 19.32 8.06
C SER A 224 -8.14 20.43 7.16
N SER A 225 -8.84 21.41 7.76
CA SER A 225 -9.43 22.53 7.02
C SER A 225 -8.36 23.37 6.31
N ILE A 226 -8.66 23.78 5.08
CA ILE A 226 -7.82 24.66 4.26
C ILE A 226 -8.46 26.05 4.24
N THR A 227 -8.00 26.93 5.12
CA THR A 227 -8.61 28.26 5.32
C THR A 227 -8.47 29.19 4.11
N SER A 228 -7.50 28.92 3.23
CA SER A 228 -7.25 29.70 2.02
C SER A 228 -8.09 29.26 0.82
N ALA A 229 -8.85 28.15 0.92
CA ALA A 229 -9.65 27.61 -0.18
C ALA A 229 -11.10 28.08 -0.11
N ASP A 230 -11.69 28.35 -1.27
CA ASP A 230 -13.08 28.74 -1.45
C ASP A 230 -13.96 27.51 -1.82
N PRO A 231 -14.76 26.96 -0.89
CA PRO A 231 -15.53 25.73 -1.12
C PRO A 231 -16.51 25.84 -2.29
N ALA A 232 -17.08 27.04 -2.48
CA ALA A 232 -18.08 27.32 -3.50
C ALA A 232 -17.52 27.21 -4.93
N SER A 233 -16.28 27.63 -5.16
CA SER A 233 -15.63 27.57 -6.49
C SER A 233 -14.72 26.36 -6.68
N THR A 234 -14.63 25.47 -5.68
CA THR A 234 -13.73 24.32 -5.74
C THR A 234 -14.15 23.31 -6.82
N ILE A 235 -13.20 23.00 -7.71
CA ILE A 235 -13.26 21.99 -8.78
C ILE A 235 -12.15 20.95 -8.61
N ILE A 236 -12.38 19.75 -9.13
CA ILE A 236 -11.40 18.66 -9.16
C ILE A 236 -10.56 18.80 -10.43
N ILE A 237 -9.23 18.75 -10.31
CA ILE A 237 -8.33 18.68 -11.48
C ILE A 237 -8.05 17.21 -11.81
N ASN A 238 -7.61 16.42 -10.83
CA ASN A 238 -7.41 14.98 -10.95
C ASN A 238 -7.43 14.34 -9.55
N ASP A 239 -6.93 13.11 -9.42
CA ASP A 239 -6.91 12.40 -8.13
C ASP A 239 -5.96 13.02 -7.08
N ARG A 240 -5.10 13.96 -7.49
CA ARG A 240 -4.13 14.64 -6.62
C ARG A 240 -4.50 16.09 -6.33
N TYR A 241 -4.90 16.85 -7.36
CA TYR A 241 -5.04 18.31 -7.31
C TYR A 241 -6.52 18.73 -7.31
N ILE A 242 -6.79 19.83 -6.60
CA ILE A 242 -8.04 20.60 -6.73
C ILE A 242 -7.69 22.05 -7.07
N ALA A 243 -8.66 22.82 -7.55
CA ALA A 243 -8.52 24.26 -7.69
C ALA A 243 -9.77 24.97 -7.21
N ASP A 244 -9.63 26.19 -6.74
CA ASP A 244 -10.73 27.13 -6.55
C ASP A 244 -10.53 28.33 -7.49
N LYS A 245 -11.28 29.42 -7.32
CA LYS A 245 -11.12 30.65 -8.12
C LYS A 245 -9.79 31.38 -7.94
N ASN A 246 -9.00 31.05 -6.92
CA ASN A 246 -7.78 31.76 -6.53
C ASN A 246 -6.51 30.96 -6.87
N ALA A 247 -6.54 29.65 -6.63
CA ALA A 247 -5.33 28.83 -6.67
C ALA A 247 -5.61 27.35 -7.00
N VAL A 248 -4.55 26.67 -7.42
CA VAL A 248 -4.46 25.20 -7.41
C VAL A 248 -3.86 24.75 -6.07
N TYR A 249 -4.40 23.68 -5.50
CA TYR A 249 -3.95 23.09 -4.25
C TYR A 249 -3.40 21.68 -4.49
N ASP A 250 -2.26 21.40 -3.86
CA ASP A 250 -1.62 20.08 -3.81
C ASP A 250 -1.31 19.75 -2.35
N PHE A 251 -1.88 18.67 -1.82
CA PHE A 251 -1.62 18.22 -0.47
C PHE A 251 -0.89 16.88 -0.51
N GLN A 252 0.25 16.82 0.18
CA GLN A 252 1.08 15.63 0.29
C GLN A 252 1.42 15.37 1.75
N GLU A 253 0.82 14.32 2.32
CA GLU A 253 1.17 13.88 3.68
C GLU A 253 2.61 13.36 3.71
N TYR A 254 3.03 12.61 2.69
CA TYR A 254 4.35 11.99 2.61
C TYR A 254 5.13 12.46 1.38
N GLN A 255 6.39 12.85 1.59
CA GLN A 255 7.38 13.05 0.52
C GLN A 255 8.64 12.26 0.86
N ASN A 256 9.15 11.47 -0.08
CA ASN A 256 10.35 10.62 0.12
C ASN A 256 10.28 9.77 1.40
N GLN A 257 9.11 9.15 1.66
CA GLN A 257 8.82 8.34 2.86
C GLN A 257 8.91 9.09 4.20
N LYS A 258 8.95 10.43 4.18
CA LYS A 258 8.89 11.28 5.37
C LYS A 258 7.56 12.00 5.41
N ILE A 259 6.98 12.10 6.60
CA ILE A 259 5.79 12.93 6.82
C ILE A 259 6.20 14.39 6.66
N THR A 260 5.50 15.11 5.79
CA THR A 260 5.75 16.53 5.49
C THR A 260 4.52 17.41 5.68
N ASP A 261 3.31 16.85 5.53
CA ASP A 261 2.05 17.61 5.57
C ASP A 261 2.08 18.86 4.68
N SER A 262 2.68 18.73 3.50
CA SER A 262 2.92 19.86 2.60
C SER A 262 1.64 20.22 1.86
N LEU A 263 1.16 21.45 2.05
CA LEU A 263 0.10 22.05 1.23
C LEU A 263 0.72 23.12 0.33
N SER A 264 0.89 22.81 -0.95
CA SER A 264 1.25 23.82 -1.96
C SER A 264 -0.01 24.53 -2.45
N THR A 265 0.04 25.85 -2.46
CA THR A 265 -1.02 26.73 -3.00
C THR A 265 -0.42 27.55 -4.13
N ILE A 266 -0.89 27.35 -5.36
CA ILE A 266 -0.30 27.95 -6.55
C ILE A 266 -1.34 28.87 -7.22
N PRO A 267 -1.19 30.21 -7.07
CA PRO A 267 -2.10 31.16 -7.71
C PRO A 267 -2.07 31.08 -9.24
N TYR A 268 -3.22 31.33 -9.87
CA TYR A 268 -3.35 31.29 -11.32
C TYR A 268 -4.26 32.40 -11.87
N GLN A 269 -4.10 32.75 -13.14
CA GLN A 269 -5.04 33.60 -13.89
C GLN A 269 -5.98 32.79 -14.78
N SER A 270 -5.48 31.71 -15.40
CA SER A 270 -6.29 30.81 -16.22
C SER A 270 -5.82 29.35 -16.16
N LEU A 271 -6.77 28.42 -16.09
CA LEU A 271 -6.54 26.97 -16.24
C LEU A 271 -6.83 26.45 -17.66
N LYS A 272 -7.04 27.34 -18.63
CA LYS A 272 -7.42 26.95 -20.01
C LYS A 272 -6.41 25.98 -20.65
N ASP A 273 -5.13 26.19 -20.39
CA ASP A 273 -4.04 25.40 -20.97
C ASP A 273 -3.47 24.38 -19.96
N LEU A 274 -4.27 23.99 -18.96
CA LEU A 274 -3.88 23.03 -17.94
C LEU A 274 -3.55 21.67 -18.57
N ARG A 275 -2.33 21.19 -18.34
CA ARG A 275 -1.90 19.85 -18.72
C ARG A 275 -1.10 19.21 -17.59
N ILE A 276 -1.22 17.88 -17.49
CA ILE A 276 -0.52 17.06 -16.51
C ILE A 276 0.36 16.07 -17.27
N LEU A 277 1.65 16.04 -16.99
CA LEU A 277 2.59 15.10 -17.59
C LEU A 277 3.12 14.13 -16.52
N MET A 278 3.01 12.82 -16.80
CA MET A 278 3.44 11.73 -15.90
C MET A 278 2.92 11.83 -14.46
N ASP A 279 1.73 12.43 -14.26
CA ASP A 279 1.10 12.68 -12.95
C ASP A 279 1.96 13.49 -11.96
N GLN A 280 3.05 14.11 -12.44
CA GLN A 280 4.07 14.79 -11.62
C GLN A 280 4.28 16.25 -12.02
N TYR A 281 4.13 16.58 -13.30
CA TYR A 281 4.28 17.94 -13.81
C TYR A 281 2.93 18.55 -14.10
N LEU A 282 2.62 19.66 -13.43
CA LEU A 282 1.41 20.43 -13.61
C LEU A 282 1.76 21.73 -14.36
N ILE A 283 1.18 21.92 -15.53
CA ILE A 283 1.52 23.03 -16.43
C ILE A 283 0.26 23.82 -16.74
N PHE A 284 0.25 25.10 -16.41
CA PHE A 284 -0.88 26.02 -16.60
C PHE A 284 -0.39 27.45 -16.41
N ASP A 285 -1.11 28.44 -16.92
CA ASP A 285 -0.86 29.87 -16.62
C ASP A 285 0.62 30.30 -16.74
N SER A 286 1.27 29.82 -17.81
CA SER A 286 2.70 29.98 -18.08
C SER A 286 3.65 29.48 -16.98
N LYS A 287 3.20 28.57 -16.12
CA LYS A 287 3.95 27.93 -15.04
C LYS A 287 4.14 26.45 -15.32
N VAL A 288 5.27 25.93 -14.87
CA VAL A 288 5.52 24.49 -14.76
C VAL A 288 5.79 24.20 -13.29
N VAL A 289 4.99 23.32 -12.69
CA VAL A 289 5.10 22.92 -11.30
C VAL A 289 5.46 21.45 -11.25
N TYR A 290 6.50 21.10 -10.50
CA TYR A 290 6.90 19.73 -10.22
C TYR A 290 6.79 19.48 -8.73
N ASP A 291 6.03 18.45 -8.36
CA ASP A 291 5.85 18.02 -6.97
C ASP A 291 5.47 19.15 -5.99
N GLY A 292 4.55 20.03 -6.44
CA GLY A 292 4.08 21.18 -5.67
C GLY A 292 5.03 22.38 -5.65
N VAL A 293 6.16 22.34 -6.37
CA VAL A 293 7.17 23.40 -6.45
C VAL A 293 7.21 23.99 -7.86
N LEU A 294 7.17 25.32 -7.96
CA LEU A 294 7.34 26.02 -9.24
C LEU A 294 8.76 25.82 -9.77
N ILE A 295 8.89 25.36 -11.02
CA ILE A 295 10.17 25.26 -11.70
C ILE A 295 10.54 26.65 -12.24
N ASP A 296 11.64 27.20 -11.72
CA ASP A 296 12.14 28.50 -12.16
C ASP A 296 12.64 28.44 -13.61
N LYS A 297 12.44 29.55 -14.35
CA LYS A 297 12.82 29.74 -15.77
C LYS A 297 12.20 28.78 -16.80
N ALA A 298 11.32 27.87 -16.40
CA ALA A 298 10.68 26.94 -17.33
C ALA A 298 9.74 27.65 -18.31
N ASP A 299 9.90 27.39 -19.60
CA ASP A 299 8.97 27.80 -20.65
C ASP A 299 7.83 26.78 -20.75
N ALA A 300 6.71 27.08 -20.09
CA ALA A 300 5.52 26.24 -20.08
C ALA A 300 4.96 25.93 -21.49
N GLY A 301 5.18 26.80 -22.48
CA GLY A 301 4.68 26.58 -23.84
C GLY A 301 5.34 25.38 -24.53
N THR A 302 6.64 25.20 -24.27
CA THR A 302 7.49 24.18 -24.93
C THR A 302 7.95 23.06 -23.98
N PHE A 303 7.54 23.10 -22.71
CA PHE A 303 7.93 22.11 -21.72
C PHE A 303 7.44 20.69 -22.06
N GLU A 304 8.38 19.76 -22.17
CA GLU A 304 8.15 18.37 -22.52
C GLU A 304 9.04 17.41 -21.72
N ILE A 305 8.66 16.13 -21.72
CA ILE A 305 9.44 15.06 -21.10
C ILE A 305 10.33 14.44 -22.17
N ILE A 306 11.64 14.42 -21.92
CA ILE A 306 12.58 13.68 -22.77
C ILE A 306 12.48 12.20 -22.40
N GLU A 307 12.82 11.91 -21.15
CA GLU A 307 12.77 10.59 -20.53
C GLU A 307 12.89 10.82 -19.03
N HIS A 308 11.92 10.37 -18.23
CA HIS A 308 11.94 10.63 -16.78
C HIS A 308 13.20 10.04 -16.15
N PRO A 309 13.96 10.81 -15.34
CA PRO A 309 13.59 12.08 -14.69
C PRO A 309 13.98 13.39 -15.40
N TYR A 310 14.42 13.33 -16.67
CA TYR A 310 14.82 14.48 -17.46
C TYR A 310 13.66 15.07 -18.26
N THR A 311 13.57 16.39 -18.21
CA THR A 311 12.59 17.20 -18.96
C THR A 311 13.30 18.38 -19.60
N LYS A 312 12.68 19.01 -20.59
CA LYS A 312 13.23 20.22 -21.20
C LYS A 312 12.14 21.16 -21.64
N ASP A 313 12.55 22.39 -21.88
CA ASP A 313 11.82 23.34 -22.72
C ASP A 313 12.71 23.76 -23.90
N LYS A 314 12.34 24.80 -24.65
CA LYS A 314 13.14 25.28 -25.79
C LYS A 314 14.52 25.85 -25.43
N ASN A 315 14.76 26.22 -24.17
CA ASN A 315 15.93 26.93 -23.68
C ASN A 315 16.74 26.13 -22.64
N HIS A 316 16.09 25.25 -21.88
CA HIS A 316 16.66 24.63 -20.69
C HIS A 316 16.35 23.13 -20.61
N VAL A 317 17.25 22.41 -19.93
CA VAL A 317 17.04 21.02 -19.49
C VAL A 317 16.91 21.01 -17.96
N PHE A 318 16.04 20.14 -17.46
CA PHE A 318 15.79 19.98 -16.03
C PHE A 318 15.87 18.50 -15.62
N TYR A 319 16.36 18.27 -14.40
CA TYR A 319 16.38 16.97 -13.74
C TYR A 319 15.54 17.03 -12.46
N TYR A 320 14.43 16.28 -12.39
CA TYR A 320 13.43 16.41 -11.31
C TYR A 320 13.01 17.86 -11.05
N GLY A 321 12.75 18.62 -12.11
CA GLY A 321 12.41 20.04 -12.04
C GLY A 321 13.55 20.98 -11.61
N THR A 322 14.77 20.48 -11.40
CA THR A 322 15.95 21.32 -11.12
C THR A 322 16.65 21.68 -12.43
N LEU A 323 16.93 22.97 -12.63
CA LEU A 323 17.63 23.48 -13.81
C LEU A 323 19.05 22.90 -13.94
N MET A 324 19.40 22.42 -15.13
CA MET A 324 20.75 22.00 -15.50
C MET A 324 21.46 23.10 -16.27
N GLU A 325 22.11 24.05 -15.58
CA GLU A 325 22.63 25.30 -16.19
C GLU A 325 23.62 25.10 -17.35
N SER A 326 24.40 24.02 -17.35
CA SER A 326 25.43 23.77 -18.36
C SER A 326 24.99 22.85 -19.51
N ALA A 327 23.73 22.43 -19.53
CA ALA A 327 23.24 21.47 -20.52
C ALA A 327 22.88 22.15 -21.85
N ASP A 328 23.40 21.63 -22.96
CA ASP A 328 22.98 22.05 -24.30
C ASP A 328 21.65 21.38 -24.67
N THR A 329 20.57 22.18 -24.65
CA THR A 329 19.20 21.71 -24.87
C THR A 329 18.96 21.07 -26.24
N ASN A 330 19.73 21.46 -27.27
CA ASN A 330 19.54 20.96 -28.64
C ASN A 330 20.16 19.59 -28.86
N THR A 331 21.21 19.26 -28.10
CA THR A 331 21.98 18.01 -28.24
C THR A 331 21.82 17.06 -27.05
N PHE A 332 20.93 17.39 -26.11
CA PHE A 332 20.71 16.60 -24.92
C PHE A 332 20.04 15.25 -25.21
N GLU A 333 20.67 14.17 -24.78
CA GLU A 333 20.24 12.79 -24.95
C GLU A 333 20.33 12.03 -23.62
N VAL A 334 19.30 11.25 -23.29
CA VAL A 334 19.26 10.40 -22.09
C VAL A 334 19.66 8.98 -22.48
N PHE A 335 20.55 8.36 -21.70
CA PHE A 335 20.93 6.96 -21.93
C PHE A 335 19.82 6.01 -21.46
N GLU A 336 19.82 4.76 -21.95
CA GLU A 336 18.87 3.72 -21.52
C GLU A 336 18.82 3.59 -19.98
N ASN A 337 19.99 3.63 -19.33
CA ASN A 337 20.05 3.87 -17.91
C ASN A 337 19.90 5.36 -17.60
N LYS A 338 18.72 5.72 -17.10
CA LYS A 338 18.25 7.07 -16.73
C LYS A 338 19.07 7.76 -15.63
N ILE A 339 20.11 7.13 -15.11
CA ILE A 339 21.10 7.77 -14.25
C ILE A 339 21.95 8.77 -15.05
N TYR A 340 22.22 8.45 -16.32
CA TYR A 340 23.13 9.20 -17.17
C TYR A 340 22.42 9.89 -18.32
N ALA A 341 22.94 11.06 -18.67
CA ALA A 341 22.60 11.77 -19.89
C ALA A 341 23.87 12.40 -20.49
N LYS A 342 23.79 12.90 -21.71
CA LYS A 342 24.87 13.63 -22.35
C LYS A 342 24.32 14.79 -23.17
N ASP A 343 25.18 15.74 -23.43
CA ASP A 343 25.04 16.63 -24.58
C ASP A 343 26.31 16.56 -25.45
N LYS A 344 26.47 17.50 -26.38
CA LYS A 344 27.65 17.55 -27.26
C LYS A 344 28.98 17.77 -26.53
N ASP A 345 28.97 18.36 -25.33
CA ASP A 345 30.17 18.81 -24.60
C ASP A 345 30.42 18.02 -23.32
N GLN A 346 29.40 17.41 -22.69
CA GLN A 346 29.48 16.85 -21.34
C GLN A 346 28.63 15.60 -21.12
N ILE A 347 29.06 14.77 -20.18
CA ILE A 347 28.25 13.68 -19.58
C ILE A 347 27.69 14.18 -18.26
N PHE A 348 26.46 13.79 -17.94
CA PHE A 348 25.77 14.09 -16.70
C PHE A 348 25.40 12.80 -15.97
N ALA A 349 25.51 12.83 -14.64
CA ALA A 349 24.97 11.82 -13.74
C ALA A 349 24.06 12.50 -12.71
N TYR A 350 22.84 12.00 -12.54
CA TYR A 350 21.84 12.58 -11.61
C TYR A 350 21.61 14.09 -11.81
N GLY A 351 21.56 14.54 -13.07
CA GLY A 351 21.37 15.94 -13.43
C GLY A 351 22.58 16.86 -13.20
N LYS A 352 23.76 16.32 -12.83
CA LYS A 352 24.98 17.09 -12.60
C LYS A 352 26.10 16.66 -13.55
N PRO A 353 27.01 17.57 -13.95
CA PRO A 353 28.17 17.20 -14.77
C PRO A 353 29.00 16.09 -14.10
N LEU A 354 29.28 15.03 -14.86
CA LEU A 354 30.12 13.91 -14.44
C LEU A 354 31.59 14.27 -14.68
N LYS A 355 32.40 14.22 -13.61
CA LYS A 355 33.82 14.58 -13.68
C LYS A 355 34.61 13.54 -14.46
N GLU A 356 35.60 14.01 -15.23
CA GLU A 356 36.59 13.19 -15.95
C GLU A 356 36.01 12.26 -17.04
N ALA A 357 34.71 12.39 -17.32
CA ALA A 357 34.02 11.61 -18.34
C ALA A 357 34.42 12.02 -19.76
N ASP A 358 34.85 11.05 -20.55
CA ASP A 358 35.10 11.23 -21.98
C ASP A 358 33.81 11.04 -22.78
N VAL A 359 33.21 12.16 -23.21
CA VAL A 359 31.91 12.20 -23.92
C VAL A 359 31.87 11.29 -25.15
N THR A 360 33.00 11.12 -25.85
CA THR A 360 33.06 10.36 -27.10
C THR A 360 32.98 8.85 -26.85
N THR A 361 33.56 8.38 -25.76
CA THR A 361 33.70 6.94 -25.46
C THR A 361 32.80 6.45 -24.34
N PHE A 362 32.07 7.34 -23.66
CA PHE A 362 31.17 7.00 -22.57
C PHE A 362 29.98 6.14 -23.03
N GLY A 363 29.79 4.99 -22.39
CA GLY A 363 28.69 4.08 -22.70
C GLY A 363 28.53 2.95 -21.67
N PRO A 364 27.49 2.10 -21.83
CA PRO A 364 27.26 1.00 -20.93
C PRO A 364 28.42 0.00 -20.95
N SER A 365 28.75 -0.55 -19.79
CA SER A 365 29.63 -1.72 -19.67
C SER A 365 29.03 -2.92 -20.42
N GLU A 366 29.88 -3.80 -20.98
CA GLU A 366 29.46 -4.94 -21.83
C GLU A 366 28.47 -5.92 -21.17
N ASN A 367 28.32 -5.86 -19.85
CA ASN A 367 27.34 -6.65 -19.13
C ASN A 367 25.98 -5.94 -19.08
N LYS A 368 25.00 -6.46 -19.84
CA LYS A 368 23.62 -5.94 -19.97
C LYS A 368 22.84 -5.77 -18.66
N HIS A 369 23.31 -6.34 -17.55
CA HIS A 369 22.68 -6.18 -16.23
C HIS A 369 23.51 -5.36 -15.25
N SER A 370 24.58 -4.72 -15.73
CA SER A 370 25.44 -3.88 -14.93
C SER A 370 24.91 -2.45 -14.90
N LEU A 371 24.86 -1.85 -13.71
CA LEU A 371 24.63 -0.41 -13.53
C LEU A 371 25.89 0.42 -13.87
N LEU A 372 26.93 -0.21 -14.42
CA LEU A 372 28.20 0.42 -14.69
C LEU A 372 28.25 0.97 -16.11
N TYR A 373 28.76 2.19 -16.21
CA TYR A 373 29.14 2.82 -17.46
C TYR A 373 30.65 2.93 -17.49
N ARG A 374 31.25 3.04 -18.66
CA ARG A 374 32.69 3.27 -18.80
C ARG A 374 32.97 4.19 -19.97
N ASP A 375 34.13 4.80 -19.92
CA ASP A 375 34.76 5.45 -21.05
C ASP A 375 36.18 4.88 -21.24
N LYS A 376 37.00 5.52 -22.08
CA LYS A 376 38.38 5.08 -22.33
C LYS A 376 39.33 5.20 -21.11
N ASN A 377 38.95 5.98 -20.10
CA ASN A 377 39.78 6.30 -18.94
C ASN A 377 39.28 5.62 -17.65
N HIS A 378 37.97 5.49 -17.48
CA HIS A 378 37.34 5.17 -16.20
C HIS A 378 36.10 4.27 -16.34
N THR A 379 35.80 3.52 -15.28
CA THR A 379 34.50 2.86 -15.07
C THR A 379 33.75 3.59 -13.97
N TYR A 380 32.45 3.83 -14.16
CA TYR A 380 31.60 4.63 -13.30
C TYR A 380 30.45 3.83 -12.71
N ARG A 381 30.06 4.21 -11.49
CA ARG A 381 28.82 3.79 -10.85
C ARG A 381 28.11 5.00 -10.28
N GLY A 382 27.06 5.47 -10.94
CA GLY A 382 26.50 6.78 -10.64
C GLY A 382 27.52 7.88 -10.93
N ASP A 383 27.77 8.74 -9.96
CA ASP A 383 28.76 9.81 -10.00
C ASP A 383 30.16 9.41 -9.49
N GLU A 384 30.34 8.13 -9.12
CA GLU A 384 31.61 7.62 -8.59
C GLU A 384 32.47 6.96 -9.68
N ILE A 385 33.79 7.25 -9.67
CA ILE A 385 34.80 6.53 -10.44
C ILE A 385 35.26 5.30 -9.65
N LEU A 386 35.17 4.13 -10.28
CA LEU A 386 35.67 2.88 -9.72
C LEU A 386 37.16 2.73 -10.03
N LEU A 387 37.96 2.53 -8.99
CA LEU A 387 39.38 2.16 -9.14
C LEU A 387 39.45 0.70 -9.61
N GLU A 388 40.06 0.47 -10.76
CA GLU A 388 40.41 -0.88 -11.20
C GLU A 388 41.41 -1.49 -10.20
N LYS A 389 41.11 -2.70 -9.71
CA LYS A 389 41.98 -3.46 -8.81
C LYS A 389 42.96 -4.32 -9.56
#